data_AF-A0AAW0LL28-F1
#
_entry.id   AF-A0AAW0LL28-F1
#
_cell.length_a   1.000
_cell.length_b   1.000
_cell.length_c   1.000
_cell.angle_alpha   90.00
_cell.angle_beta   90.00
_cell.angle_gamma   90.00
#
_symmetry.space_group_name_H-M   'P 1'
#
loop_
_entity.id
_entity.type
_entity.pdbx_description
1 polymer ?
#
loop_
_entity_poly.entity_id
_entity_poly.type
_entity_poly.pdbx_seq_one_letter_code
_entity_poly.pdbx_strand_id
1 'polypeptide(L)'
;MEEIAHGLELSKVDFIWIVRFPVGEKIKLGKALPEGFLERVGERGIVVEDWAPQAKILRHSSIGGFVSHCGWSSVIESIKFGVPIIAIPMQFEQPLNARVVEEVGVAMEVKRDRDGKLERVELQL
;
A
#
# COMPACT_ATOMS: atom_id res chain seq x y z
N MET A 1 -1.14 -0.10 10.43
CA MET A 1 -1.57 1.24 9.98
C MET A 1 -0.48 2.26 10.28
N GLU A 2 -0.04 2.33 11.55
CA GLU A 2 1.05 3.19 12.03
C GLU A 2 2.27 3.26 11.10
N GLU A 3 2.94 2.14 10.86
CA GLU A 3 4.18 2.12 10.05
C GLU A 3 3.97 2.55 8.59
N ILE A 4 2.79 2.26 8.03
CA ILE A 4 2.43 2.69 6.66
C ILE A 4 2.23 4.21 6.65
N ALA A 5 1.50 4.76 7.63
CA ALA A 5 1.31 6.20 7.76
C ALA A 5 2.65 6.94 7.91
N HIS A 6 3.55 6.44 8.77
CA HIS A 6 4.90 7.01 8.89
C HIS A 6 5.69 6.93 7.58
N GLY A 7 5.65 5.81 6.86
CA GLY A 7 6.32 5.67 5.57
C GLY A 7 5.79 6.67 4.52
N LEU A 8 4.47 6.85 4.42
CA LEU A 8 3.84 7.82 3.52
C LEU A 8 4.20 9.27 3.89
N GLU A 9 4.28 9.57 5.18
CA GLU A 9 4.65 10.90 5.66
C GLU A 9 6.12 11.23 5.36
N LEU A 10 7.02 10.27 5.57
CA LEU A 10 8.46 10.42 5.38
C LEU A 10 8.88 10.43 3.91
N SER A 11 8.24 9.63 3.07
CA SER A 11 8.56 9.51 1.64
C SER A 11 8.29 10.79 0.84
N LYS A 12 7.45 11.70 1.35
CA LYS A 12 7.04 12.96 0.70
C LYS A 12 6.38 12.80 -0.69
N VAL A 13 6.07 11.57 -1.10
CA VAL A 13 5.35 11.32 -2.35
C VAL A 13 3.88 11.69 -2.24
N ASP A 14 3.25 11.91 -3.40
CA ASP A 14 1.79 11.97 -3.50
C ASP A 14 1.22 10.56 -3.46
N PHE A 15 0.10 10.35 -2.76
CA PHE A 15 -0.47 9.03 -2.59
C PHE A 15 -2.00 9.02 -2.51
N ILE A 16 -2.56 7.88 -2.90
CA ILE A 16 -3.94 7.50 -2.61
C ILE A 16 -3.89 6.27 -1.72
N TRP A 17 -4.41 6.36 -0.50
CA TRP A 17 -4.44 5.25 0.45
C TRP A 17 -5.87 4.82 0.74
N ILE A 18 -6.20 3.59 0.32
CA ILE A 18 -7.48 2.97 0.60
C ILE A 18 -7.37 2.23 1.94
N VAL A 19 -8.14 2.66 2.93
CA VAL A 19 -8.19 2.06 4.27
C VAL A 19 -9.49 1.28 4.42
N ARG A 20 -9.36 0.02 4.86
CA ARG A 20 -10.51 -0.84 5.17
C ARG A 20 -10.52 -1.17 6.65
N PHE A 21 -11.67 -0.98 7.28
CA PHE A 21 -11.90 -1.39 8.66
C PHE A 21 -12.63 -2.74 8.72
N PRO A 22 -12.47 -3.51 9.81
CA PRO A 22 -13.25 -4.72 10.01
C PRO A 22 -14.76 -4.43 9.95
N VAL A 23 -15.51 -5.33 9.30
CA VAL A 23 -16.96 -5.19 9.14
C VAL A 23 -17.63 -5.15 10.52
N GLY A 24 -18.43 -4.10 10.77
CA GLY A 24 -19.15 -3.90 12.04
C GLY A 24 -18.46 -2.94 13.00
N GLU A 25 -17.20 -2.57 12.76
CA GLU A 25 -16.50 -1.56 13.53
C GLU A 25 -16.69 -0.17 12.89
N LYS A 26 -17.37 0.75 13.59
CA LYS A 26 -17.47 2.15 13.17
C LYS A 26 -16.23 2.93 13.64
N ILE A 27 -15.08 2.59 13.09
CA ILE A 27 -13.86 3.36 13.31
C ILE A 27 -13.88 4.55 12.36
N LYS A 28 -13.86 5.78 12.90
CA LYS A 28 -13.66 6.99 12.08
C LYS A 28 -12.19 7.06 11.66
N LEU A 29 -11.90 7.42 10.41
CA LEU A 29 -10.53 7.57 9.91
C LEU A 29 -9.59 8.35 10.85
N GLY A 30 -10.05 9.51 11.35
CA GLY A 30 -9.25 10.36 12.25
C GLY A 30 -8.91 9.74 13.61
N LYS A 31 -9.54 8.61 13.97
CA LYS A 31 -9.17 7.82 15.16
C LYS A 31 -8.27 6.62 14.84
N ALA A 32 -8.23 6.20 13.58
CA ALA A 32 -7.44 5.04 13.15
C ALA A 32 -6.03 5.41 12.69
N LEU A 33 -5.88 6.63 12.20
CA LEU A 33 -4.62 7.18 11.75
C LEU A 33 -3.86 7.82 12.92
N PRO A 34 -2.52 7.93 12.84
CA PRO A 34 -1.74 8.66 13.83
C PRO A 34 -2.27 10.09 13.99
N GLU A 35 -2.25 10.59 15.23
CA GLU A 35 -2.70 11.95 15.53
C GLU A 35 -1.98 12.97 14.64
N GLY A 36 -2.72 13.88 14.01
CA GLY A 36 -2.18 14.91 13.13
C GLY A 36 -1.72 14.45 11.74
N PHE A 37 -1.90 13.17 11.39
CA PHE A 37 -1.38 12.63 10.13
C PHE A 37 -1.96 13.33 8.90
N LEU A 38 -3.27 13.54 8.85
CA LEU A 38 -3.95 14.16 7.70
C LEU A 38 -3.48 15.61 7.49
N GLU A 39 -3.24 16.33 8.58
CA GLU A 39 -2.70 17.69 8.58
C GLU A 39 -1.26 17.72 8.06
N ARG A 40 -0.42 16.74 8.46
CA ARG A 40 0.98 16.66 8.03
C ARG A 40 1.16 16.23 6.56
N VAL A 41 0.26 15.42 6.02
CA VAL A 41 0.31 15.05 4.59
C VAL A 41 -0.34 16.08 3.68
N GLY A 42 -1.36 16.79 4.18
CA GLY A 42 -2.05 17.84 3.43
C GLY A 42 -2.60 17.33 2.10
N GLU A 43 -2.46 18.14 1.05
CA GLU A 43 -3.00 17.84 -0.29
C GLU A 43 -2.28 16.70 -1.02
N ARG A 44 -1.10 16.28 -0.55
CA ARG A 44 -0.36 15.15 -1.13
C ARG A 44 -1.03 13.79 -0.87
N GLY A 45 -1.84 13.71 0.18
CA GLY A 45 -2.42 12.46 0.65
C GLY A 45 -3.93 12.43 0.51
N ILE A 46 -4.45 11.55 -0.34
CA ILE A 46 -5.88 11.25 -0.39
C ILE A 46 -6.12 9.93 0.34
N VAL A 47 -6.89 9.96 1.43
CA VAL A 47 -7.25 8.74 2.17
C VAL A 47 -8.72 8.43 1.95
N VAL A 48 -9.00 7.23 1.43
CA VAL A 48 -10.34 6.78 1.04
C VAL A 48 -10.75 5.60 1.92
N GLU A 49 -11.94 5.65 2.49
CA GLU A 49 -12.50 4.53 3.26
C GLU A 49 -13.12 3.48 2.32
N ASP A 50 -12.99 2.20 2.71
CA ASP A 50 -13.61 1.00 2.14
C ASP A 50 -13.23 0.64 0.70
N TRP A 51 -13.53 1.50 -0.27
CA TRP A 51 -13.43 1.13 -1.68
C TRP A 51 -13.07 2.30 -2.58
N ALA A 52 -12.21 2.00 -3.56
CA ALA A 52 -11.89 2.88 -4.67
C ALA A 52 -11.80 2.05 -5.96
N PRO A 53 -11.97 2.68 -7.15
CA PRO A 53 -11.90 1.98 -8.42
C PRO A 53 -10.44 1.65 -8.81
N GLN A 54 -9.84 0.66 -8.13
CA GLN A 54 -8.41 0.28 -8.23
C GLN A 54 -7.91 0.20 -9.67
N ALA A 55 -8.58 -0.56 -10.55
CA ALA A 55 -8.17 -0.69 -11.94
C ALA A 55 -8.18 0.66 -12.71
N LYS A 56 -9.07 1.59 -12.38
CA LYS A 56 -9.07 2.94 -12.98
C LYS A 56 -7.91 3.78 -12.45
N ILE A 57 -7.61 3.65 -11.16
CA ILE A 57 -6.47 4.33 -10.53
C ILE A 57 -5.17 3.83 -11.14
N LEU A 58 -4.91 2.52 -11.13
CA LEU A 58 -3.69 1.91 -11.65
C LEU A 58 -3.45 2.19 -13.14
N ARG A 59 -4.51 2.41 -13.93
CA ARG A 59 -4.39 2.78 -15.34
C ARG A 59 -3.97 4.24 -15.55
N HIS A 60 -4.09 5.10 -14.55
CA HIS A 60 -3.83 6.53 -14.68
C HIS A 60 -2.32 6.80 -14.74
N SER A 61 -1.89 7.68 -15.65
CA SER A 61 -0.47 7.97 -15.90
C SER A 61 0.26 8.63 -14.74
N SER A 62 -0.47 9.19 -13.77
CA SER A 62 0.09 9.76 -12.54
C SER A 62 0.49 8.71 -11.50
N ILE A 63 0.14 7.43 -11.69
CA ILE A 63 0.49 6.38 -10.75
C ILE A 63 1.89 5.85 -11.09
N GLY A 64 2.85 6.15 -10.21
CA GLY A 64 4.23 5.68 -10.32
C GLY A 64 4.53 4.37 -9.60
N GLY A 65 3.64 3.89 -8.73
CA GLY A 65 3.86 2.66 -7.97
C GLY A 65 2.63 2.22 -7.19
N PHE A 66 2.63 0.96 -6.77
CA PHE A 66 1.50 0.34 -6.08
C PHE A 66 1.94 -0.45 -4.85
N VAL A 67 1.56 0.03 -3.66
CA VAL A 67 1.70 -0.75 -2.42
C VAL A 67 0.57 -1.77 -2.35
N SER A 68 0.91 -3.06 -2.39
CA SER A 68 -0.09 -4.14 -2.54
C SER A 68 0.15 -5.30 -1.60
N HIS A 69 -0.94 -5.90 -1.13
CA HIS A 69 -0.90 -7.17 -0.40
C HIS A 69 -0.61 -8.37 -1.31
N CYS A 70 -0.39 -8.18 -2.61
CA CYS A 70 -0.06 -9.24 -3.56
C CYS A 70 -1.16 -10.30 -3.74
N GLY A 71 -2.43 -9.93 -3.59
CA GLY A 71 -3.53 -10.74 -4.10
C GLY A 71 -3.45 -10.85 -5.62
N TRP A 72 -3.69 -12.04 -6.18
CA TRP A 72 -3.36 -12.33 -7.57
C TRP A 72 -4.03 -11.39 -8.57
N SER A 73 -5.31 -11.05 -8.37
CA SER A 73 -6.02 -10.08 -9.22
C SER A 73 -5.34 -8.71 -9.25
N SER A 74 -4.90 -8.21 -8.08
CA SER A 74 -4.21 -6.92 -7.95
C SER A 74 -2.83 -6.95 -8.62
N VAL A 75 -2.12 -8.08 -8.51
CA VAL A 75 -0.83 -8.30 -9.20
C VAL A 75 -1.04 -8.21 -10.72
N ILE A 76 -2.02 -8.93 -11.26
CA ILE A 76 -2.30 -8.92 -12.70
C ILE A 76 -2.70 -7.54 -13.20
N GLU A 77 -3.50 -6.78 -12.44
CA GLU A 77 -3.83 -5.39 -12.78
C GLU A 77 -2.58 -4.51 -12.83
N SER A 78 -1.69 -4.61 -11.85
CA SER A 78 -0.44 -3.85 -11.80
C SER A 78 0.45 -4.14 -13.01
N ILE A 79 0.66 -5.43 -13.32
CA ILE A 79 1.45 -5.88 -14.47
C ILE A 79 0.84 -5.37 -15.77
N LYS A 80 -0.49 -5.51 -15.93
CA LYS A 80 -1.22 -5.06 -17.13
C LYS A 80 -1.02 -3.58 -17.41
N PHE A 81 -0.94 -2.75 -16.37
CA PHE A 81 -0.78 -1.30 -16.50
C PHE A 81 0.67 -0.83 -16.35
N GLY A 82 1.62 -1.74 -16.15
CA GLY A 82 3.05 -1.41 -16.04
C GLY A 82 3.39 -0.65 -14.75
N VAL A 83 2.65 -0.87 -13.66
CA VAL A 83 2.87 -0.21 -12.38
C VAL A 83 3.72 -1.12 -11.48
N PRO A 84 4.90 -0.68 -11.00
CA PRO A 84 5.75 -1.47 -10.11
C PRO A 84 5.12 -1.62 -8.73
N ILE A 85 5.43 -2.74 -8.05
CA ILE A 85 4.77 -3.12 -6.79
C ILE A 85 5.72 -3.00 -5.60
N ILE A 86 5.27 -2.34 -4.53
CA ILE A 86 5.82 -2.52 -3.18
C ILE A 86 4.96 -3.59 -2.49
N ALA A 87 5.53 -4.77 -2.29
CA ALA A 87 4.81 -5.92 -1.77
C ALA A 87 4.77 -5.91 -0.24
N ILE A 88 3.55 -5.93 0.32
CA ILE A 88 3.27 -6.06 1.76
C ILE A 88 2.26 -7.21 1.96
N PRO A 89 2.67 -8.48 1.74
CA PRO A 89 1.76 -9.61 1.87
C PRO A 89 1.22 -9.73 3.31
N MET A 90 -0.03 -10.17 3.43
CA MET A 90 -0.74 -10.23 4.71
C MET A 90 -1.22 -11.64 5.09
N GLN A 91 -1.77 -12.41 4.15
CA GLN A 91 -2.44 -13.69 4.46
C GLN A 91 -2.53 -14.64 3.25
N PHE A 92 -2.83 -15.92 3.52
CA PHE A 92 -3.08 -16.96 2.51
C PHE A 92 -1.92 -17.10 1.50
N GLU A 93 -2.22 -17.04 0.20
CA GLU A 93 -1.27 -17.22 -0.91
C GLU A 93 -0.41 -15.98 -1.20
N GLN A 94 -0.74 -14.84 -0.57
CA GLN A 94 -0.09 -13.56 -0.83
C GLN A 94 1.44 -13.57 -0.66
N PRO A 95 2.04 -14.23 0.35
CA PRO A 95 3.49 -14.29 0.46
C PRO A 95 4.14 -15.08 -0.69
N LEU A 96 3.47 -16.11 -1.21
CA LEU A 96 3.95 -16.85 -2.37
C LEU A 96 3.89 -15.97 -3.62
N ASN A 97 2.77 -15.27 -3.83
CA ASN A 97 2.63 -14.33 -4.94
C ASN A 97 3.70 -13.24 -4.88
N ALA A 98 3.95 -12.65 -3.70
CA ALA A 98 4.97 -11.64 -3.48
C ALA A 98 6.37 -12.12 -3.91
N ARG A 99 6.75 -13.35 -3.53
CA ARG A 99 8.01 -13.97 -3.95
C ARG A 99 8.10 -14.13 -5.47
N VAL A 100 7.04 -14.64 -6.10
CA VAL A 100 7.01 -14.83 -7.56
C VAL A 100 7.17 -13.50 -8.29
N VAL A 101 6.47 -12.45 -7.85
CA VAL A 101 6.57 -11.14 -8.53
C VAL A 101 7.87 -10.40 -8.24
N GLU A 102 8.48 -10.63 -7.08
CA GLU A 102 9.84 -10.15 -6.75
C GLU A 102 10.89 -10.86 -7.62
N GLU A 103 10.81 -12.18 -7.78
CA GLU A 103 11.72 -12.96 -8.66
C GLU A 103 11.63 -12.56 -10.13
N VAL A 104 10.44 -12.19 -10.61
CA VAL A 104 10.23 -11.70 -11.99
C VAL A 104 10.65 -10.23 -12.16
N GLY A 105 11.01 -9.53 -11.07
CA GLY A 105 11.52 -8.17 -11.10
C GLY A 105 10.44 -7.10 -11.27
N VAL A 106 9.18 -7.39 -10.91
CA VAL A 106 8.07 -6.42 -10.97
C VAL A 106 7.66 -5.89 -9.59
N ALA A 107 8.27 -6.41 -8.52
CA ALA A 107 7.98 -6.01 -7.15
C ALA A 107 9.22 -5.99 -6.25
N MET A 108 9.15 -5.23 -5.16
CA MET A 108 10.06 -5.32 -4.02
C MET A 108 9.26 -5.61 -2.74
N GLU A 109 9.62 -6.65 -2.00
CA GLU A 109 8.94 -6.99 -0.74
C GLU A 109 9.50 -6.18 0.44
N VAL A 110 8.60 -5.54 1.19
CA VAL A 110 8.94 -4.94 2.48
C VAL A 110 9.12 -6.08 3.49
N LYS A 111 10.36 -6.26 3.96
CA LYS A 111 10.67 -7.29 4.95
C LYS A 111 10.05 -6.95 6.32
N ARG A 112 9.88 -8.00 7.13
CA ARG A 112 9.32 -7.90 8.48
C ARG A 112 10.37 -8.33 9.51
N ASP A 113 10.37 -7.66 10.65
CA ASP A 113 11.19 -8.04 11.78
C ASP A 113 10.67 -9.32 12.48
N ARG A 114 11.36 -9.73 13.54
CA ARG A 114 11.01 -10.93 14.32
C ARG A 114 9.64 -10.83 15.02
N ASP A 115 9.15 -9.61 15.23
CA ASP A 115 7.85 -9.32 15.83
C ASP A 115 6.75 -9.16 14.77
N GLY A 116 7.08 -9.35 13.48
CA GLY A 116 6.17 -9.24 12.35
C GLY A 116 5.88 -7.81 11.89
N LYS A 117 6.56 -6.80 12.45
CA LYS A 117 6.43 -5.40 12.03
C LYS A 117 7.20 -5.16 10.74
N LEU A 118 6.71 -4.21 9.94
CA LEU A 118 7.40 -3.80 8.72
C LEU A 118 8.72 -3.11 9.07
N GLU A 119 9.80 -3.50 8.41
CA GLU A 119 11.08 -2.83 8.55
C GLU A 119 11.03 -1.43 7.93
N ARG A 120 11.69 -0.47 8.59
CA ARG A 120 11.81 0.91 8.11
C ARG A 120 13.00 1.01 7.17
N VAL A 121 12.76 0.78 5.89
CA VAL A 121 13.78 0.82 4.84
C VAL A 121 13.36 1.75 3.71
N GLU A 122 14.33 2.43 3.09
CA GLU A 122 14.10 3.15 1.85
C GLU A 122 14.07 2.13 0.70
N LEU A 123 12.99 2.16 -0.09
CA LEU A 123 12.84 1.34 -1.29
C LEU A 123 12.88 2.23 -2.51
N GLN A 124 13.59 1.78 -3.54
CA GLN A 124 13.70 2.45 -4.83
C GLN A 124 13.24 1.47 -5.91
N LEU A 125 12.05 1.70 -6.46
CA LEU A 125 11.44 0.93 -7.55
C LEU A 125 11.95 1.38 -8.92
#